data_AF-A0AAU8GWT5-F1
#
_entry.id   AF-A0AAU8GWT5-F1
#
_cell.length_a   1.000
_cell.length_b   1.000
_cell.length_c   1.000
_cell.angle_alpha   90.00
_cell.angle_beta   90.00
_cell.angle_gamma   90.00
#
_symmetry.space_group_name_H-M   'P 1'
#
loop_
_entity.id
_entity.type
_entity.pdbx_description
1 polymer ?
#
loop_
_entity_poly.entity_id
_entity_poly.type
_entity_poly.pdbx_seq_one_letter_code
_entity_poly.pdbx_strand_id
1 'polypeptide(L)'
;MSNNRVISLKSFIEENSKILGETIEKNLTPVWNPGEKIYEKEIVSLLRKPFPVQKELIKGLSKALYKENRNKLFVCGEMGTGKTTIALSVVACSPKPMRTLVVCPTHLVEKWIRETKMIIPNVTVVDLAVKDAITILNFLKHAPKPQKHEVWVISKERAKLSYSWKPAYITKPKSDYLYCPKCGSALVDTISFRPYTKSMLESRKCTCPVCREPLWQAIPKPRRYSVAEYIKKYFKHKFNMLILDEIHDYKGGDTLQGNVMGMLIGTTKYFLGLTGTLSGGVCN
;
A
#
# COMPACT_ATOMS: atom_id res chain seq x y z
N MET A 1 -13.42 25.17 -44.18
CA MET A 1 -14.37 24.74 -43.14
C MET A 1 -14.09 23.26 -42.82
N SER A 2 -13.28 23.00 -41.80
CA SER A 2 -12.96 21.64 -41.34
C SER A 2 -14.06 21.14 -40.41
N ASN A 3 -14.82 20.16 -40.89
CA ASN A 3 -15.93 19.56 -40.17
C ASN A 3 -15.37 18.62 -39.08
N ASN A 4 -15.35 19.08 -37.83
CA ASN A 4 -14.88 18.29 -36.69
C ASN A 4 -15.96 17.25 -36.32
N ARG A 5 -15.90 16.07 -36.94
CA ARG A 5 -16.77 14.93 -36.57
C ARG A 5 -16.37 14.46 -35.18
N VAL A 6 -17.18 14.77 -34.18
CA VAL A 6 -17.10 14.17 -32.86
C VAL A 6 -17.56 12.72 -32.97
N ILE A 7 -16.62 11.79 -33.05
CA ILE A 7 -16.89 10.34 -33.06
C ILE A 7 -16.97 9.88 -31.61
N SER A 8 -18.04 9.18 -31.25
CA SER A 8 -18.17 8.58 -29.91
C SER A 8 -17.09 7.53 -29.70
N LEU A 9 -16.58 7.42 -28.46
CA LEU A 9 -15.55 6.43 -28.12
C LEU A 9 -15.99 5.00 -28.47
N LYS A 10 -17.30 4.72 -28.38
CA LYS A 10 -17.89 3.41 -28.69
C LYS A 10 -17.78 3.07 -30.18
N SER A 11 -18.13 4.00 -31.05
CA SER A 11 -18.03 3.81 -32.51
C SER A 11 -16.58 3.72 -32.98
N PHE A 12 -15.67 4.49 -32.37
CA PHE A 12 -14.23 4.38 -32.65
C PHE A 12 -13.66 3.00 -32.26
N ILE A 13 -14.08 2.46 -31.10
CA ILE A 13 -13.66 1.13 -30.63
C ILE A 13 -14.22 0.02 -31.50
N GLU A 14 -15.48 0.11 -31.94
CA GLU A 14 -16.09 -0.87 -32.84
C GLU A 14 -15.38 -0.90 -34.21
N GLU A 15 -15.08 0.28 -34.78
CA GLU A 15 -14.37 0.42 -36.06
C GLU A 15 -12.90 -0.05 -36.01
N ASN A 16 -12.21 0.14 -34.87
CA ASN A 16 -10.80 -0.21 -34.71
C ASN A 16 -10.56 -1.48 -33.89
N SER A 17 -11.62 -2.24 -33.59
CA SER A 17 -11.62 -3.40 -32.69
C SER A 17 -10.62 -4.48 -33.09
N LYS A 18 -10.48 -4.76 -34.40
CA LYS A 18 -9.51 -5.75 -34.91
C LYS A 18 -8.06 -5.31 -34.72
N ILE A 19 -7.73 -4.06 -35.04
CA ILE A 19 -6.37 -3.50 -34.92
C ILE A 19 -5.99 -3.35 -33.44
N LEU A 20 -6.94 -2.91 -32.61
CA LEU A 20 -6.78 -2.87 -31.16
C LEU A 20 -6.60 -4.27 -30.58
N GLY A 21 -7.38 -5.26 -31.03
CA GLY A 21 -7.26 -6.67 -30.66
C GLY A 21 -5.88 -7.23 -30.98
N GLU A 22 -5.39 -7.04 -32.20
CA GLU A 22 -4.05 -7.48 -32.62
C GLU A 22 -2.92 -6.75 -31.86
N THR A 23 -3.10 -5.47 -31.52
CA THR A 23 -2.14 -4.70 -30.73
C THR A 23 -2.16 -5.12 -29.25
N ILE A 24 -3.32 -5.46 -28.72
CA ILE A 24 -3.53 -6.03 -27.39
C ILE A 24 -2.88 -7.41 -27.34
N GLU A 25 -3.12 -8.29 -28.32
CA GLU A 25 -2.51 -9.63 -28.38
C GLU A 25 -1.00 -9.59 -28.61
N LYS A 26 -0.48 -8.65 -29.42
CA LYS A 26 0.97 -8.46 -29.62
C LYS A 26 1.70 -7.93 -28.38
N ASN A 27 1.03 -7.10 -27.56
CA ASN A 27 1.67 -6.43 -26.41
C ASN A 27 1.30 -7.06 -25.05
N LEU A 28 0.20 -7.81 -24.97
CA LEU A 28 -0.22 -8.51 -23.77
C LEU A 28 0.05 -9.99 -23.99
N THR A 29 1.12 -10.48 -23.38
CA THR A 29 1.28 -11.93 -23.18
C THR A 29 0.19 -12.39 -22.21
N PRO A 30 -0.82 -13.16 -22.67
CA PRO A 30 -1.89 -13.63 -21.80
C PRO A 30 -1.27 -14.63 -20.82
N VAL A 31 -1.27 -14.28 -19.54
CA VAL A 31 -0.68 -15.12 -18.49
C VAL A 31 -1.56 -16.34 -18.20
N TRP A 32 -2.86 -16.24 -18.47
CA TRP A 32 -3.85 -17.27 -18.18
C TRP A 32 -4.63 -17.64 -19.43
N ASN A 33 -4.63 -18.94 -19.74
CA ASN A 33 -5.51 -19.55 -20.72
C ASN A 33 -6.55 -20.39 -19.95
N PRO A 34 -7.85 -20.09 -20.06
CA PRO A 34 -8.90 -20.88 -19.43
C PRO A 34 -8.85 -22.34 -19.93
N GLY A 35 -8.50 -23.28 -19.05
CA GLY A 35 -8.38 -24.71 -19.40
C GLY A 35 -7.21 -25.44 -18.74
N GLU A 36 -6.20 -24.73 -18.23
CA GLU A 36 -5.11 -25.35 -17.47
C GLU A 36 -5.58 -25.83 -16.08
N LYS A 37 -5.35 -27.11 -15.75
CA LYS A 37 -5.69 -27.69 -14.43
C LYS A 37 -4.61 -27.42 -13.38
N ILE A 38 -4.33 -26.15 -13.10
CA ILE A 38 -3.35 -25.73 -12.09
C ILE A 38 -4.08 -25.19 -10.85
N TYR A 39 -3.51 -25.42 -9.67
CA TYR A 39 -4.03 -24.96 -8.36
C TYR A 39 -5.39 -25.55 -7.93
N GLU A 40 -5.87 -26.61 -8.59
CA GLU A 40 -7.15 -27.25 -8.26
C GLU A 40 -7.15 -27.82 -6.83
N LYS A 41 -6.05 -28.44 -6.40
CA LYS A 41 -5.94 -29.04 -5.06
C LYS A 41 -6.02 -27.97 -3.96
N GLU A 42 -5.31 -26.86 -4.18
CA GLU A 42 -5.23 -25.71 -3.29
C GLU A 42 -6.57 -24.97 -3.23
N ILE A 43 -7.27 -24.82 -4.36
CA ILE A 43 -8.61 -24.20 -4.38
C ILE A 43 -9.65 -25.10 -3.70
N VAL A 44 -9.55 -26.42 -3.86
CA VAL A 44 -10.44 -27.39 -3.20
C VAL A 44 -10.22 -27.46 -1.69
N SER A 45 -8.98 -27.22 -1.22
CA SER A 45 -8.66 -27.23 0.22
C SER A 45 -9.10 -25.97 0.96
N LEU A 46 -9.53 -24.92 0.25
CA LEU A 46 -10.10 -23.73 0.88
C LEU A 46 -11.36 -24.07 1.68
N LEU A 47 -11.48 -23.49 2.86
CA LEU A 47 -12.64 -23.66 3.74
C LEU A 47 -13.91 -23.05 3.13
N ARG A 48 -13.75 -21.97 2.36
CA ARG A 48 -14.83 -21.33 1.60
C ARG A 48 -14.56 -21.44 0.11
N LYS A 49 -15.48 -22.08 -0.62
CA LYS A 49 -15.36 -22.27 -2.07
C LYS A 49 -15.58 -20.94 -2.82
N PRO A 50 -14.62 -20.49 -3.65
CA PRO A 50 -14.82 -19.33 -4.51
C PRO A 50 -15.83 -19.60 -5.62
N PHE A 51 -16.47 -18.55 -6.14
CA PHE A 51 -17.33 -18.64 -7.32
C PHE A 51 -16.52 -19.04 -8.57
N PRO A 52 -17.14 -19.62 -9.61
CA PRO A 52 -16.43 -20.06 -10.82
C PRO A 52 -15.52 -18.99 -11.44
N VAL A 53 -16.03 -17.75 -11.58
CA VAL A 53 -15.25 -16.62 -12.10
C VAL A 53 -14.08 -16.27 -11.19
N GLN A 54 -14.28 -16.31 -9.86
CA GLN A 54 -13.21 -16.07 -8.89
C GLN A 54 -12.13 -17.14 -8.97
N LYS A 55 -12.48 -18.41 -9.20
CA LYS A 55 -11.50 -19.50 -9.36
C LYS A 55 -10.56 -19.24 -10.52
N GLU A 56 -11.09 -18.85 -11.67
CA GLU A 56 -10.26 -18.54 -12.85
C GLU A 56 -9.32 -17.35 -12.59
N LEU A 57 -9.81 -16.31 -11.89
CA LEU A 57 -8.95 -15.20 -11.46
C LEU A 57 -7.86 -15.64 -10.48
N ILE A 58 -8.19 -16.47 -9.49
CA ILE A 58 -7.23 -17.00 -8.50
C ILE A 58 -6.13 -17.80 -9.20
N LYS A 59 -6.50 -18.68 -10.14
CA LYS A 59 -5.53 -19.48 -10.91
C LYS A 59 -4.61 -18.59 -11.74
N GLY A 60 -5.16 -17.63 -12.47
CA GLY A 60 -4.40 -16.69 -13.29
C GLY A 60 -3.42 -15.84 -12.46
N LEU A 61 -3.89 -15.28 -11.34
CA LEU A 61 -3.07 -14.50 -10.41
C LEU A 61 -1.97 -15.35 -9.76
N SER A 62 -2.29 -16.58 -9.36
CA SER A 62 -1.32 -17.50 -8.73
C SER A 62 -0.27 -17.98 -9.73
N LYS A 63 -0.63 -18.26 -10.99
CA LYS A 63 0.32 -18.56 -12.07
C LYS A 63 1.23 -17.37 -12.34
N ALA A 64 0.66 -16.17 -12.46
CA ALA A 64 1.40 -14.93 -12.67
C ALA A 64 2.44 -14.69 -11.55
N LEU A 65 2.04 -14.81 -10.29
CA LEU A 65 2.93 -14.57 -9.14
C LEU A 65 4.00 -15.66 -8.98
N TYR A 66 3.60 -16.93 -9.02
CA TYR A 66 4.46 -18.02 -8.56
C TYR A 66 5.19 -18.77 -9.68
N LYS A 67 4.72 -18.69 -10.93
CA LYS A 67 5.36 -19.36 -12.08
C LYS A 67 5.99 -18.37 -13.06
N GLU A 68 5.30 -17.27 -13.38
CA GLU A 68 5.75 -16.27 -14.37
C GLU A 68 6.57 -15.12 -13.77
N ASN A 69 6.90 -15.18 -12.47
CA ASN A 69 7.67 -14.15 -11.76
C ASN A 69 7.10 -12.72 -11.86
N ARG A 70 5.79 -12.56 -12.12
CA ARG A 70 5.10 -11.26 -12.08
C ARG A 70 4.82 -10.88 -10.63
N ASN A 71 5.84 -10.34 -9.98
CA ASN A 71 5.86 -10.09 -8.54
C ASN A 71 4.90 -9.00 -8.03
N LYS A 72 4.32 -8.19 -8.93
CA LYS A 72 3.44 -7.06 -8.57
C LYS A 72 2.20 -7.11 -9.44
N LEU A 73 1.04 -7.32 -8.83
CA LEU A 73 -0.24 -7.42 -9.53
C LEU A 73 -1.31 -6.55 -8.86
N PHE A 74 -2.35 -6.24 -9.63
CA PHE A 74 -3.52 -5.52 -9.17
C PHE A 74 -4.78 -6.35 -9.43
N VAL A 75 -5.69 -6.37 -8.46
CA VAL A 75 -7.03 -6.94 -8.58
C VAL A 75 -8.02 -5.79 -8.56
N CYS A 76 -8.69 -5.60 -9.68
CA CYS A 76 -9.64 -4.50 -9.87
C CYS A 76 -11.03 -5.11 -10.03
N GLY A 77 -12.00 -4.61 -9.26
CA GLY A 77 -13.37 -5.07 -9.34
C GLY A 77 -14.24 -4.31 -8.36
N GLU A 78 -15.52 -4.19 -8.67
CA GLU A 78 -16.49 -3.45 -7.86
C GLU A 78 -16.52 -3.91 -6.40
N MET A 79 -17.00 -3.05 -5.51
CA MET A 79 -17.22 -3.42 -4.11
C MET A 79 -18.22 -4.59 -4.05
N GLY A 80 -17.93 -5.62 -3.25
CA GLY A 80 -18.78 -6.82 -3.16
C GLY A 80 -18.42 -7.98 -4.10
N THR A 81 -17.54 -7.78 -5.08
CA THR A 81 -17.09 -8.85 -6.02
C THR A 81 -16.19 -9.94 -5.40
N GLY A 82 -15.86 -9.81 -4.11
CA GLY A 82 -15.05 -10.79 -3.37
C GLY A 82 -13.54 -10.65 -3.56
N LYS A 83 -13.04 -9.43 -3.77
CA LYS A 83 -11.60 -9.11 -3.85
C LYS A 83 -10.80 -9.72 -2.69
N THR A 84 -11.31 -9.63 -1.47
CA THR A 84 -10.70 -10.23 -0.27
C THR A 84 -10.59 -11.75 -0.40
N THR A 85 -11.67 -12.43 -0.83
CA THR A 85 -11.64 -13.88 -1.12
C THR A 85 -10.60 -14.24 -2.16
N ILE A 86 -10.55 -13.50 -3.28
CA ILE A 86 -9.58 -13.71 -4.35
C ILE A 86 -8.15 -13.58 -3.79
N ALA A 87 -7.87 -12.49 -3.08
CA ALA A 87 -6.55 -12.20 -2.53
C ALA A 87 -6.06 -13.26 -1.54
N LEU A 88 -6.92 -13.65 -0.59
CA LEU A 88 -6.60 -14.69 0.41
C LEU A 88 -6.45 -16.07 -0.23
N SER A 89 -7.25 -16.38 -1.25
CA SER A 89 -7.13 -17.64 -1.98
C SER A 89 -5.81 -17.70 -2.76
N VAL A 90 -5.35 -16.59 -3.35
CA VAL A 90 -4.03 -16.51 -3.98
C VAL A 90 -2.91 -16.79 -2.97
N VAL A 91 -3.02 -16.28 -1.73
CA VAL A 91 -2.06 -16.60 -0.65
C VAL A 91 -2.04 -18.10 -0.36
N ALA A 92 -3.21 -18.74 -0.29
CA ALA A 92 -3.35 -20.16 -0.03
C ALA A 92 -2.83 -21.05 -1.18
N CYS A 93 -2.85 -20.55 -2.42
CA CYS A 93 -2.27 -21.23 -3.59
C CYS A 93 -0.74 -21.13 -3.66
N SER A 94 -0.08 -20.49 -2.69
CA SER A 94 1.38 -20.39 -2.69
C SER A 94 2.02 -21.76 -2.47
N PRO A 95 3.08 -22.12 -3.21
CA PRO A 95 3.74 -23.43 -3.08
C PRO A 95 4.47 -23.63 -1.74
N LYS A 96 4.64 -22.57 -0.95
CA LYS A 96 5.29 -22.60 0.36
C LYS A 96 4.49 -21.73 1.33
N PRO A 97 4.54 -22.02 2.64
CA PRO A 97 3.97 -21.14 3.65
C PRO A 97 4.47 -19.69 3.50
N MET A 98 3.52 -18.77 3.49
CA MET A 98 3.77 -17.35 3.27
C MET A 98 3.54 -16.56 4.54
N ARG A 99 4.40 -15.57 4.81
CA ARG A 99 4.11 -14.48 5.74
C ARG A 99 3.60 -13.28 4.97
N THR A 100 2.30 -13.02 5.07
CA THR A 100 1.59 -11.99 4.32
C THR A 100 1.24 -10.82 5.24
N LEU A 101 1.59 -9.60 4.84
CA LEU A 101 1.13 -8.36 5.46
C LEU A 101 -0.07 -7.81 4.68
N VAL A 102 -1.17 -7.55 5.38
CA VAL A 102 -2.37 -6.92 4.83
C VAL A 102 -2.47 -5.52 5.44
N VAL A 103 -2.54 -4.50 4.59
CA VAL A 103 -2.86 -3.13 5.02
C VAL A 103 -4.25 -2.77 4.48
N CYS A 104 -5.15 -2.39 5.37
CA CYS A 104 -6.54 -2.08 5.04
C CYS A 104 -7.06 -0.87 5.83
N PRO A 105 -8.21 -0.27 5.47
CA PRO A 105 -8.90 0.71 6.32
C PRO A 105 -9.15 0.20 7.74
N THR A 106 -9.07 1.08 8.76
CA THR A 106 -9.22 0.69 10.19
C THR A 106 -10.49 -0.12 10.47
N HIS A 107 -11.62 0.25 9.88
CA HIS A 107 -12.89 -0.44 10.09
C HIS A 107 -13.00 -1.81 9.40
N LEU A 108 -12.01 -2.20 8.58
CA LEU A 108 -11.99 -3.49 7.87
C LEU A 108 -11.05 -4.52 8.49
N VAL A 109 -10.26 -4.15 9.52
CA VAL A 109 -9.26 -5.04 10.14
C VAL A 109 -9.92 -6.33 10.66
N GLU A 110 -10.99 -6.21 11.45
CA GLU A 110 -11.71 -7.36 11.99
C GLU A 110 -12.31 -8.25 10.88
N LYS A 111 -12.83 -7.61 9.82
CA LYS A 111 -13.36 -8.31 8.65
C LYS A 111 -12.27 -9.14 7.97
N TRP A 112 -11.09 -8.56 7.72
CA TRP A 112 -9.94 -9.26 7.13
C TRP A 112 -9.49 -10.45 7.99
N ILE A 113 -9.44 -10.28 9.31
CA ILE A 113 -9.09 -11.35 10.25
C ILE A 113 -10.12 -12.49 10.17
N ARG A 114 -11.41 -12.14 10.19
CA ARG A 114 -12.52 -13.10 10.10
C ARG A 114 -12.48 -13.87 8.78
N GLU A 115 -12.36 -13.17 7.65
CA GLU A 115 -12.35 -13.79 6.32
C GLU A 115 -11.13 -14.70 6.13
N THR A 116 -9.97 -14.31 6.65
CA THR A 116 -8.77 -15.17 6.60
C THR A 116 -9.02 -16.52 7.25
N LYS A 117 -9.60 -16.53 8.46
CA LYS A 117 -9.94 -17.77 9.17
C LYS A 117 -11.03 -18.60 8.48
N MET A 118 -11.91 -17.95 7.72
CA MET A 118 -12.99 -18.61 6.98
C MET A 118 -12.55 -19.18 5.62
N ILE A 119 -11.40 -18.74 5.08
CA ILE A 119 -10.96 -19.10 3.73
C ILE A 119 -9.75 -20.05 3.78
N ILE A 120 -8.72 -19.70 4.56
CA ILE A 120 -7.44 -20.41 4.54
C ILE A 120 -7.40 -21.47 5.65
N PRO A 121 -7.24 -22.76 5.34
CA PRO A 121 -7.07 -23.79 6.37
C PRO A 121 -5.73 -23.63 7.08
N ASN A 122 -5.68 -23.98 8.37
CA ASN A 122 -4.45 -24.01 9.19
C ASN A 122 -3.63 -22.69 9.14
N VAL A 123 -4.30 -21.54 9.12
CA VAL A 123 -3.65 -20.21 9.06
C VAL A 123 -3.40 -19.62 10.45
N THR A 124 -2.31 -18.87 10.60
CA THR A 124 -2.08 -18.00 11.75
C THR A 124 -2.48 -16.58 11.37
N VAL A 125 -3.35 -15.95 12.15
CA VAL A 125 -3.77 -14.57 11.90
C VAL A 125 -3.35 -13.70 13.06
N VAL A 126 -2.69 -12.59 12.77
CA VAL A 126 -2.18 -11.65 13.77
C VAL A 126 -2.74 -10.27 13.52
N ASP A 127 -3.34 -9.69 14.57
CA ASP A 127 -3.81 -8.32 14.57
C ASP A 127 -2.70 -7.36 15.00
N LEU A 128 -2.31 -6.45 14.11
CA LEU A 128 -1.35 -5.36 14.38
C LEU A 128 -2.05 -4.01 14.62
N ALA A 129 -3.38 -3.96 14.64
CA ALA A 129 -4.14 -2.79 15.05
C ALA A 129 -4.21 -2.61 16.57
N VAL A 130 -3.71 -3.57 17.37
CA VAL A 130 -3.60 -3.48 18.83
C VAL A 130 -2.52 -2.49 19.28
N LYS A 131 -2.67 -1.88 20.47
CA LYS A 131 -1.77 -0.82 20.99
C LYS A 131 -0.27 -1.21 20.96
N ASP A 132 0.06 -2.48 21.18
CA ASP A 132 1.45 -2.97 21.31
C ASP A 132 2.00 -3.69 20.06
N ALA A 133 1.59 -3.25 18.86
CA ALA A 133 2.05 -3.84 17.59
C ALA A 133 3.58 -3.98 17.47
N ILE A 134 4.35 -3.02 17.99
CA ILE A 134 5.83 -3.06 17.96
C ILE A 134 6.37 -4.22 18.81
N THR A 135 5.77 -4.50 19.96
CA THR A 135 6.15 -5.62 20.82
C THR A 135 5.90 -6.95 20.10
N ILE A 136 4.77 -7.07 19.42
CA ILE A 136 4.46 -8.26 18.60
C ILE A 136 5.48 -8.41 17.47
N LEU A 137 5.83 -7.31 16.79
CA LEU A 137 6.87 -7.33 15.76
C LEU A 137 8.24 -7.69 16.35
N ASN A 138 8.58 -7.28 17.57
CA ASN A 138 9.84 -7.69 18.22
C ASN A 138 9.96 -9.21 18.36
N PHE A 139 8.88 -9.90 18.73
CA PHE A 139 8.87 -11.37 18.74
C PHE A 139 9.12 -11.94 17.34
N LEU A 140 8.54 -11.32 16.30
CA LEU A 140 8.76 -11.72 14.92
C LEU A 140 10.22 -11.54 14.46
N LYS A 141 11.00 -10.64 15.10
CA LYS A 141 12.41 -10.39 14.73
C LYS A 141 13.26 -11.65 14.82
N HIS A 142 13.00 -12.49 15.81
CA HIS A 142 13.71 -13.76 16.03
C HIS A 142 12.94 -14.99 15.52
N ALA A 143 11.71 -14.81 15.03
CA ALA A 143 10.90 -15.90 14.52
C ALA A 143 11.52 -16.54 13.26
N PRO A 144 11.43 -17.88 13.12
CA PRO A 144 11.87 -18.61 11.94
C PRO A 144 10.96 -18.32 10.72
N LYS A 145 11.26 -18.98 9.60
CA LYS A 145 10.35 -18.99 8.44
C LYS A 145 9.00 -19.61 8.85
N PRO A 146 7.88 -19.11 8.30
CA PRO A 146 6.56 -19.64 8.62
C PRO A 146 6.48 -21.13 8.27
N GLN A 147 5.93 -21.95 9.18
CA GLN A 147 5.62 -23.37 8.91
C GLN A 147 4.22 -23.55 8.29
N LYS A 148 3.34 -22.58 8.50
CA LYS A 148 1.98 -22.47 7.94
C LYS A 148 1.75 -21.04 7.49
N HIS A 149 0.72 -20.79 6.67
CA HIS A 149 0.42 -19.42 6.25
C HIS A 149 0.19 -18.51 7.45
N GLU A 150 0.82 -17.34 7.43
CA GLU A 150 0.65 -16.28 8.42
C GLU A 150 0.08 -15.04 7.72
N VAL A 151 -1.01 -14.49 8.25
CA VAL A 151 -1.61 -13.25 7.75
C VAL A 151 -1.62 -12.23 8.87
N TRP A 152 -0.86 -11.16 8.67
CA TRP A 152 -0.69 -10.06 9.60
C TRP A 152 -1.49 -8.87 9.10
N VAL A 153 -2.51 -8.45 9.84
CA VAL A 153 -3.43 -7.40 9.41
C VAL A 153 -3.13 -6.11 10.19
N ILE A 154 -2.90 -5.01 9.48
CA ILE A 154 -2.70 -3.68 10.06
C ILE A 154 -3.61 -2.66 9.38
N SER A 155 -4.07 -1.65 10.13
CA SER A 155 -4.78 -0.54 9.51
C SER A 155 -3.85 0.46 8.83
N LYS A 156 -4.33 1.14 7.78
CA LYS A 156 -3.59 2.18 7.06
C LYS A 156 -3.14 3.32 8.00
N GLU A 157 -3.99 3.69 8.94
CA GLU A 157 -3.72 4.72 9.95
C GLU A 157 -2.57 4.28 10.87
N ARG A 158 -2.61 3.02 11.35
CA ARG A 158 -1.58 2.45 12.22
C ARG A 158 -0.25 2.25 11.51
N ALA A 159 -0.26 1.82 10.26
CA ALA A 159 0.93 1.67 9.44
C ALA A 159 1.66 3.02 9.24
N LYS A 160 0.89 4.12 9.14
CA LYS A 160 1.36 5.49 8.88
C LYS A 160 1.99 6.17 10.08
N LEU A 161 1.62 5.84 11.33
CA LEU A 161 2.00 6.59 12.53
C LEU A 161 3.53 6.64 12.74
N SER A 162 4.22 7.53 12.02
CA SER A 162 5.59 7.97 12.26
C SER A 162 5.62 9.09 13.29
N TYR A 163 6.84 9.43 13.71
CA TYR A 163 7.11 10.56 14.60
C TYR A 163 6.25 11.77 14.24
N SER A 164 5.63 12.37 15.26
CA SER A 164 5.13 13.73 15.13
C SER A 164 6.33 14.63 14.85
N TRP A 165 6.27 15.43 13.79
CA TRP A 165 7.28 16.45 13.53
C TRP A 165 6.89 17.71 14.32
N LYS A 166 7.84 18.32 15.02
CA LYS A 166 7.66 19.69 15.52
C LYS A 166 8.57 20.64 14.76
N PRO A 167 8.16 21.91 14.62
CA PRO A 167 9.06 22.99 14.28
C PRO A 167 10.31 22.98 15.17
N ALA A 168 11.46 23.30 14.57
CA ALA A 168 12.72 23.53 15.25
C ALA A 168 13.07 25.02 15.12
N TYR A 169 12.89 25.77 16.20
CA TYR A 169 13.22 27.18 16.30
C TYR A 169 13.59 27.55 17.74
N ILE A 170 14.25 28.69 17.91
CA ILE A 170 14.53 29.33 19.20
C ILE A 170 13.69 30.61 19.28
N THR A 171 13.09 30.87 20.44
CA THR A 171 12.48 32.16 20.78
C THR A 171 13.36 32.90 21.77
N LYS A 172 13.50 34.21 21.63
CA LYS A 172 14.24 35.06 22.58
C LYS A 172 13.25 35.94 23.37
N PRO A 173 13.49 36.24 24.66
CA PRO A 173 12.52 36.97 25.49
C PRO A 173 12.17 38.39 25.03
N LYS A 174 13.02 39.02 24.21
CA LYS A 174 12.89 40.42 23.75
C LYS A 174 12.72 40.54 22.23
N SER A 175 12.24 39.50 21.56
CA SER A 175 12.07 39.49 20.11
C SER A 175 10.87 38.66 19.68
N ASP A 176 10.08 39.21 18.76
CA ASP A 176 8.94 38.51 18.14
C ASP A 176 9.34 37.57 17.00
N TYR A 177 10.61 37.61 16.56
CA TYR A 177 11.14 36.70 15.55
C TYR A 177 11.44 35.31 16.10
N LEU A 178 11.23 34.31 15.23
CA LEU A 178 11.75 32.96 15.42
C LEU A 178 13.19 32.89 14.89
N TYR A 179 14.04 32.12 15.56
CA TYR A 179 15.46 31.99 15.22
C TYR A 179 15.84 30.56 14.84
N CYS A 180 16.80 30.42 13.92
CA CYS A 180 17.36 29.13 13.53
C CYS A 180 18.11 28.49 14.71
N PRO A 181 17.86 27.20 15.01
CA PRO A 181 18.55 26.50 16.10
C PRO A 181 20.03 26.22 15.84
N LYS A 182 20.50 26.27 14.59
CA LYS A 182 21.89 25.98 14.21
C LYS A 182 22.75 27.24 14.08
N CYS A 183 22.35 28.19 13.24
CA CYS A 183 23.15 29.39 12.98
C CYS A 183 22.70 30.62 13.79
N GLY A 184 21.55 30.56 14.47
CA GLY A 184 21.02 31.66 15.27
C GLY A 184 20.43 32.83 14.48
N SER A 185 20.35 32.76 13.14
CA SER A 185 19.77 33.82 12.31
C SER A 185 18.26 33.94 12.52
N ALA A 186 17.71 35.15 12.37
CA ALA A 186 16.27 35.35 12.36
C ALA A 186 15.66 34.64 11.13
N LEU A 187 14.52 33.97 11.33
CA LEU A 187 13.80 33.25 10.30
C LEU A 187 12.89 34.24 9.56
N VAL A 188 13.45 34.85 8.53
CA VAL A 188 12.78 35.83 7.67
C VAL A 188 13.03 35.42 6.22
N ASP A 189 11.99 35.46 5.41
CA ASP A 189 12.09 35.18 3.98
C ASP A 189 13.01 36.21 3.30
N THR A 190 13.98 35.74 2.50
CA THR A 190 14.98 36.63 1.88
C THR A 190 14.44 37.46 0.73
N ILE A 191 13.27 37.10 0.17
CA ILE A 191 12.67 37.78 -0.98
C ILE A 191 11.58 38.74 -0.50
N SER A 192 10.66 38.22 0.31
CA SER A 192 9.48 38.97 0.78
C SER A 192 9.72 39.70 2.09
N PHE A 193 10.85 39.49 2.75
CA PHE A 193 11.20 40.04 4.07
C PHE A 193 10.17 39.76 5.17
N ARG A 194 9.30 38.77 4.97
CA ARG A 194 8.27 38.37 5.93
C ARG A 194 8.84 37.40 6.97
N PRO A 195 8.59 37.63 8.27
CA PRO A 195 9.01 36.70 9.31
C PRO A 195 8.24 35.39 9.21
N TYR A 196 8.91 34.30 9.56
CA TYR A 196 8.25 33.00 9.67
C TYR A 196 7.40 32.98 10.93
N THR A 197 6.16 32.54 10.81
CA THR A 197 5.24 32.39 11.94
C THR A 197 5.24 30.96 12.48
N LYS A 198 4.77 30.76 13.71
CA LYS A 198 4.61 29.42 14.30
C LYS A 198 3.66 28.56 13.47
N SER A 199 2.50 29.10 13.08
CA SER A 199 1.51 28.40 12.25
C SER A 199 2.06 27.98 10.88
N MET A 200 2.90 28.83 10.28
CA MET A 200 3.60 28.52 9.04
C MET A 200 4.61 27.37 9.22
N LEU A 201 5.42 27.38 10.28
CA LEU A 201 6.36 26.29 10.54
C LEU A 201 5.67 24.97 10.94
N GLU A 202 4.46 25.03 11.51
CA GLU A 202 3.65 23.86 11.84
C GLU A 202 2.95 23.25 10.62
N SER A 203 2.54 24.08 9.65
CA SER A 203 1.81 23.64 8.46
C SER A 203 2.70 23.18 7.32
N ARG A 204 3.95 23.66 7.23
CA ARG A 204 4.87 23.32 6.14
C ARG A 204 6.31 23.11 6.60
N LYS A 205 6.98 22.19 5.92
CA LYS A 205 8.41 21.93 6.11
C LYS A 205 9.22 23.08 5.49
N CYS A 206 9.82 23.95 6.32
CA CYS A 206 10.76 25.01 5.88
C CYS A 206 12.23 24.78 6.31
N THR A 207 13.16 25.25 5.49
CA THR A 207 14.59 25.29 5.82
C THR A 207 15.00 26.70 6.24
N CYS A 208 16.12 26.82 6.96
CA CYS A 208 16.70 28.12 7.27
C CYS A 208 17.10 28.85 5.98
N PRO A 209 16.66 30.10 5.75
CA PRO A 209 17.06 30.87 4.57
C PRO A 209 18.56 31.16 4.48
N VAL A 210 19.26 31.17 5.62
CA VAL A 210 20.69 31.47 5.71
C VAL A 210 21.55 30.20 5.60
N CYS A 211 21.41 29.26 6.54
CA CYS A 211 22.28 28.09 6.62
C CYS A 211 21.66 26.79 6.07
N ARG A 212 20.44 26.87 5.50
CA ARG A 212 19.67 25.75 4.94
C ARG A 212 19.35 24.60 5.91
N GLU A 213 19.55 24.78 7.21
CA GLU A 213 19.21 23.77 8.20
C GLU A 213 17.69 23.48 8.17
N PRO A 214 17.26 22.21 8.16
CA PRO A 214 15.85 21.86 8.30
C PRO A 214 15.27 22.42 9.61
N LEU A 215 14.17 23.19 9.53
CA LEU A 215 13.51 23.78 10.70
C LEU A 215 12.43 22.87 11.29
N TRP A 216 12.67 21.57 11.20
CA TRP A 216 11.78 20.55 11.71
C TRP A 216 12.59 19.43 12.36
N GLN A 217 12.09 18.91 13.48
CA GLN A 217 12.72 17.82 14.22
C GLN A 217 11.68 16.75 14.53
N ALA A 218 12.11 15.49 14.47
CA ALA A 218 11.28 14.38 14.88
C ALA A 218 11.07 14.43 16.40
N ILE A 219 9.82 14.47 16.86
CA ILE A 219 9.50 14.37 18.28
C ILE A 219 9.51 12.87 18.66
N PRO A 220 10.35 12.45 19.60
CA PRO A 220 10.37 11.06 20.07
C PRO A 220 9.17 10.67 20.95
N LYS A 221 8.18 11.56 21.15
CA LYS A 221 6.99 11.35 21.98
C LYS A 221 5.69 11.67 21.20
N PRO A 222 4.72 10.74 21.17
CA PRO A 222 4.84 9.38 21.71
C PRO A 222 5.91 8.60 20.92
N ARG A 223 6.56 7.62 21.57
CA ARG A 223 7.55 6.70 20.96
C ARG A 223 6.87 5.77 19.94
N ARG A 224 6.14 6.31 18.96
CA ARG A 224 5.52 5.55 17.88
C ARG A 224 6.50 5.56 16.72
N TYR A 225 7.35 4.53 16.69
CA TYR A 225 8.06 4.19 15.47
C TYR A 225 6.99 3.78 14.44
N SER A 226 7.02 4.32 13.21
CA SER A 226 6.01 3.90 12.24
C SER A 226 6.18 2.43 11.97
N VAL A 227 5.09 1.67 12.02
CA VAL A 227 5.16 0.23 11.81
C VAL A 227 5.78 -0.06 10.44
N ALA A 228 5.50 0.77 9.45
CA ALA A 228 6.11 0.66 8.13
C ALA A 228 7.62 0.93 8.10
N GLU A 229 8.11 1.97 8.78
CA GLU A 229 9.56 2.15 8.96
C GLU A 229 10.15 0.96 9.70
N TYR A 230 9.43 0.41 10.69
CA TYR A 230 9.95 -0.66 11.55
C TYR A 230 10.17 -1.91 10.71
N ILE A 231 9.17 -2.22 9.89
CA ILE A 231 9.19 -3.30 8.92
C ILE A 231 10.33 -3.08 7.91
N LYS A 232 10.48 -1.87 7.36
CA LYS A 232 11.58 -1.57 6.42
C LYS A 232 12.95 -1.77 7.06
N LYS A 233 13.14 -1.31 8.30
CA LYS A 233 14.43 -1.35 8.99
C LYS A 233 14.82 -2.75 9.44
N TYR A 234 13.88 -3.54 9.96
CA TYR A 234 14.19 -4.81 10.65
C TYR A 234 13.59 -6.06 10.00
N PHE A 235 12.61 -5.92 9.09
CA PHE A 235 11.84 -7.03 8.52
C PHE A 235 11.95 -7.12 7.00
N LYS A 236 13.05 -6.59 6.43
CA LYS A 236 13.33 -6.72 4.99
C LYS A 236 13.31 -8.21 4.61
N HIS A 237 12.45 -8.58 3.66
CA HIS A 237 12.22 -9.96 3.21
C HIS A 237 11.62 -10.94 4.25
N LYS A 238 11.24 -10.49 5.46
CA LYS A 238 10.52 -11.34 6.42
C LYS A 238 9.05 -11.49 6.07
N PHE A 239 8.44 -10.45 5.49
CA PHE A 239 7.13 -10.53 4.84
C PHE A 239 7.35 -10.88 3.37
N ASN A 240 6.79 -12.00 2.95
CA ASN A 240 6.96 -12.49 1.58
C ASN A 240 5.96 -11.83 0.63
N MET A 241 4.76 -11.52 1.13
CA MET A 241 3.68 -10.91 0.35
C MET A 241 3.08 -9.71 1.08
N LEU A 242 2.71 -8.70 0.30
CA LEU A 242 1.98 -7.52 0.74
C LEU A 242 0.65 -7.44 -0.02
N ILE A 243 -0.44 -7.31 0.72
CA ILE A 243 -1.76 -7.02 0.18
C ILE A 243 -2.15 -5.62 0.62
N LEU A 244 -2.53 -4.79 -0.34
CA LEU A 244 -3.21 -3.54 -0.05
C LEU A 244 -4.66 -3.59 -0.41
N ASP A 245 -5.49 -3.26 0.55
CA ASP A 245 -6.88 -2.95 0.30
C ASP A 245 -7.07 -1.46 0.01
N GLU A 246 -7.95 -1.16 -0.94
CA GLU A 246 -8.27 0.18 -1.46
C GLU A 246 -7.06 1.00 -1.92
N ILE A 247 -6.17 0.42 -2.73
CA ILE A 247 -4.92 1.08 -3.17
C ILE A 247 -5.12 2.48 -3.82
N HIS A 248 -6.32 2.78 -4.33
CA HIS A 248 -6.62 4.10 -4.86
C HIS A 248 -6.60 5.22 -3.81
N ASP A 249 -6.90 4.93 -2.54
CA ASP A 249 -6.79 5.87 -1.42
C ASP A 249 -5.35 6.36 -1.18
N TYR A 250 -4.37 5.69 -1.79
CA TYR A 250 -2.94 5.88 -1.51
C TYR A 250 -2.19 6.61 -2.64
N LYS A 251 -2.90 7.12 -3.66
CA LYS A 251 -2.33 7.70 -4.89
C LYS A 251 -1.61 9.04 -4.75
N GLY A 252 -1.59 9.66 -3.56
CA GLY A 252 -0.87 10.91 -3.35
C GLY A 252 0.64 10.68 -3.17
N GLY A 253 1.44 10.97 -4.22
CA GLY A 253 2.90 10.76 -4.23
C GLY A 253 3.66 11.48 -3.11
N ASP A 254 3.19 12.66 -2.68
CA ASP A 254 3.76 13.42 -1.56
C ASP A 254 3.07 13.14 -0.21
N THR A 255 2.06 12.28 -0.19
CA THR A 255 1.39 11.93 1.06
C THR A 255 2.26 10.95 1.85
N LEU A 256 2.27 11.12 3.17
CA LEU A 256 2.89 10.16 4.10
C LEU A 256 2.40 8.72 3.86
N GLN A 257 1.19 8.54 3.31
CA GLN A 257 0.62 7.23 2.97
C GLN A 257 1.26 6.62 1.72
N GLY A 258 1.43 7.39 0.64
CA GLY A 258 2.10 6.92 -0.58
C GLY A 258 3.57 6.52 -0.32
N ASN A 259 4.28 7.30 0.50
CA ASN A 259 5.67 7.02 0.86
C ASN A 259 5.83 5.76 1.72
N VAL A 260 5.04 5.64 2.79
CA VAL A 260 4.97 4.42 3.63
C VAL A 260 4.65 3.19 2.76
N MET A 261 3.79 3.38 1.76
CA MET A 261 3.41 2.29 0.90
C MET A 261 4.53 1.82 -0.03
N GLY A 262 5.17 2.76 -0.74
CA GLY A 262 6.33 2.45 -1.59
C GLY A 262 7.44 1.76 -0.80
N MET A 263 7.62 2.15 0.47
CA MET A 263 8.53 1.47 1.39
C MET A 263 8.14 0.01 1.64
N LEU A 264 6.87 -0.27 1.97
CA LEU A 264 6.40 -1.63 2.22
C LEU A 264 6.50 -2.51 0.96
N ILE A 265 6.11 -2.00 -0.22
CA ILE A 265 6.24 -2.73 -1.50
C ILE A 265 7.70 -3.13 -1.74
N GLY A 266 8.65 -2.22 -1.47
CA GLY A 266 10.08 -2.49 -1.63
C GLY A 266 10.66 -3.52 -0.65
N THR A 267 9.92 -3.90 0.40
CA THR A 267 10.38 -4.86 1.41
C THR A 267 9.86 -6.28 1.21
N THR A 268 8.84 -6.45 0.37
CA THR A 268 8.18 -7.72 0.09
C THR A 268 8.50 -8.24 -1.30
N LYS A 269 8.53 -9.56 -1.48
CA LYS A 269 8.76 -10.17 -2.81
C LYS A 269 7.51 -10.02 -3.69
N TYR A 270 6.35 -10.38 -3.15
CA TYR A 270 5.08 -10.37 -3.86
C TYR A 270 4.20 -9.22 -3.38
N PHE A 271 3.46 -8.62 -4.31
CA PHE A 271 2.56 -7.51 -4.04
C PHE A 271 1.23 -7.71 -4.77
N LEU A 272 0.12 -7.50 -4.06
CA LEU A 272 -1.23 -7.52 -4.59
C LEU A 272 -2.00 -6.27 -4.14
N GLY A 273 -2.27 -5.36 -5.08
CA GLY A 273 -3.10 -4.18 -4.83
C GLY A 273 -4.57 -4.46 -5.16
N LEU A 274 -5.48 -4.23 -4.22
CA LEU A 274 -6.92 -4.40 -4.40
C LEU A 274 -7.57 -3.02 -4.53
N THR A 275 -8.42 -2.85 -5.53
CA THR A 275 -9.16 -1.59 -5.71
C THR A 275 -10.56 -1.80 -6.27
N GLY A 276 -11.51 -1.00 -5.79
CA GLY A 276 -12.82 -0.81 -6.42
C GLY A 276 -12.74 -0.20 -7.83
N THR A 277 -11.83 0.75 -8.02
CA THR A 277 -11.70 1.54 -9.25
C THR A 277 -10.22 1.83 -9.57
N LEU A 278 -9.83 1.69 -10.85
CA LEU A 278 -8.48 2.06 -11.30
C LEU A 278 -8.33 3.57 -11.52
N SER A 279 -9.44 4.27 -11.78
CA SER A 279 -9.50 5.71 -12.06
C SER A 279 -10.38 6.38 -11.02
N GLY A 280 -9.85 7.40 -10.32
CA GLY A 280 -10.62 8.21 -9.37
C GLY A 280 -11.56 9.20 -10.05
N GLY A 281 -12.18 8.82 -11.17
CA GLY A 281 -13.13 9.63 -11.89
C GLY A 281 -14.52 9.35 -11.36
N VAL A 282 -15.19 10.38 -10.83
CA VAL A 282 -16.64 10.39 -10.74
C VAL A 282 -17.15 10.27 -12.17
N CYS A 283 -17.92 9.23 -12.48
CA CYS A 283 -18.74 9.22 -13.68
C CYS A 283 -19.83 10.28 -13.48
N ASN A 284 -19.60 11.48 -13.99
CA ASN A 284 -20.65 12.44 -14.31
C ASN A 284 -21.05 12.24 -15.77
#